data_AF-A0A2S6TQ88-F1
#
_entry.id   AF-A0A2S6TQ88-F1
#
_cell.length_a   1.000
_cell.length_b   1.000
_cell.length_c   1.000
_cell.angle_alpha   90.00
_cell.angle_beta   90.00
_cell.angle_gamma   90.00
#
_symmetry.space_group_name_H-M   'P 1'
#
loop_
_entity.id
_entity.type
_entity.pdbx_description
1 polymer ?
#
loop_
_entity_poly.entity_id
_entity_poly.type
_entity_poly.pdbx_seq_one_letter_code
_entity_poly.pdbx_strand_id
1 'polypeptide(L)'
;MVGKILEKGRCGRPLAWAAVAFVLAAVPGAAAGGPVRQALAPLPHPFAIPVKAQRCTRLIPTGGREIIVNSCGACRTVGITRKRPGIAVPVIRSFNVPAKSTFPVPFRGPGRSRVTSERACRGEVGASKNLVEPGPKRKTEKACVNLEKTRTGGVVLVNKCKVCKAVLLERQNRLGGSAQRQAYKVLPSTVLPVPSKGQARVGLVGEIDCPQS
;
A
#
# COMPACT_ATOMS: atom_id res chain seq x y z
N MET A 1 -1.57 -46.89 -16.90
CA MET A 1 -2.38 -46.78 -18.14
C MET A 1 -3.80 -46.42 -17.75
N VAL A 2 -4.35 -45.35 -18.34
CA VAL A 2 -5.77 -44.95 -18.50
C VAL A 2 -6.59 -44.74 -17.19
N GLY A 3 -7.31 -43.64 -16.92
CA GLY A 3 -7.65 -42.43 -17.66
C GLY A 3 -9.11 -41.99 -17.37
N LYS A 4 -9.28 -40.76 -16.82
CA LYS A 4 -10.48 -39.85 -16.83
C LYS A 4 -11.76 -40.35 -16.11
N ILE A 5 -12.73 -39.55 -15.63
CA ILE A 5 -13.45 -38.32 -16.10
C ILE A 5 -14.09 -37.67 -14.83
N LEU A 6 -13.82 -36.44 -14.40
CA LEU A 6 -14.40 -35.12 -14.75
C LEU A 6 -15.95 -35.02 -14.74
N GLU A 7 -16.58 -34.72 -13.60
CA GLU A 7 -18.00 -34.33 -13.55
C GLU A 7 -18.16 -32.81 -13.27
N LYS A 8 -18.71 -32.10 -14.26
CA LYS A 8 -19.17 -30.70 -14.20
C LYS A 8 -20.69 -30.73 -14.04
N GLY A 9 -21.20 -30.38 -12.86
CA GLY A 9 -22.63 -30.17 -12.64
C GLY A 9 -23.06 -28.75 -12.98
N ARG A 10 -23.73 -28.58 -14.12
CA ARG A 10 -24.53 -27.39 -14.49
C ARG A 10 -25.88 -27.43 -13.76
N CYS A 11 -26.33 -26.31 -13.23
CA CYS A 11 -27.75 -25.98 -13.07
C CYS A 11 -27.96 -24.65 -13.85
N GLY A 12 -28.91 -24.45 -14.76
CA GLY A 12 -30.24 -25.04 -14.92
C GLY A 12 -31.24 -23.88 -14.90
N ARG A 13 -31.44 -23.21 -16.05
CA ARG A 13 -32.53 -22.23 -16.29
C ARG A 13 -33.85 -22.97 -16.50
N PRO A 14 -34.99 -22.40 -16.12
CA PRO A 14 -36.23 -22.65 -16.84
C PRO A 14 -36.71 -21.40 -17.60
N LEU A 15 -37.06 -21.63 -18.86
CA LEU A 15 -37.95 -20.79 -19.68
C LEU A 15 -39.38 -20.91 -19.14
N ALA A 16 -40.11 -19.80 -19.12
CA ALA A 16 -41.56 -19.81 -19.26
C ALA A 16 -41.97 -18.64 -20.16
N TRP A 17 -42.61 -18.98 -21.27
CA TRP A 17 -43.30 -18.08 -22.19
C TRP A 17 -44.62 -17.59 -21.56
N ALA A 18 -45.04 -16.35 -21.85
CA ALA A 18 -46.41 -16.06 -22.33
C ALA A 18 -46.63 -14.56 -22.58
N ALA A 19 -47.19 -14.30 -23.77
CA ALA A 19 -48.21 -13.33 -24.11
C ALA A 19 -47.92 -11.82 -24.05
N VAL A 20 -47.81 -11.27 -25.26
CA VAL A 20 -48.10 -9.90 -25.67
C VAL A 20 -49.56 -9.54 -25.37
N ALA A 21 -49.80 -8.37 -24.79
CA ALA A 21 -51.07 -7.66 -24.92
C ALA A 21 -50.78 -6.17 -25.20
N PHE A 22 -50.98 -5.80 -26.46
CA PHE A 22 -51.07 -4.42 -26.93
C PHE A 22 -52.38 -3.83 -26.42
N VAL A 23 -52.32 -2.72 -25.69
CA VAL A 23 -53.46 -1.81 -25.54
C VAL A 23 -52.99 -0.40 -25.89
N LEU A 24 -53.38 0.03 -27.07
CA LEU A 24 -53.39 1.42 -27.53
C LEU A 24 -54.61 2.12 -26.91
N ALA A 25 -54.40 3.18 -26.13
CA ALA A 25 -55.44 4.17 -25.85
C ALA A 25 -54.83 5.54 -25.52
N ALA A 26 -55.00 6.45 -26.49
CA ALA A 26 -55.28 7.88 -26.35
C ALA A 26 -54.42 8.78 -25.42
N VAL A 27 -53.64 9.66 -26.08
CA VAL A 27 -53.24 11.01 -25.63
C VAL A 27 -54.44 11.95 -25.93
N PRO A 28 -54.88 12.91 -25.06
CA PRO A 28 -54.12 14.16 -24.83
C PRO A 28 -54.37 14.93 -23.50
N GLY A 29 -53.50 15.92 -23.24
CA GLY A 29 -53.74 17.02 -22.29
C GLY A 29 -52.66 17.10 -21.20
N ALA A 30 -51.59 17.86 -21.40
CA ALA A 30 -51.48 19.31 -21.14
C ALA A 30 -51.10 19.65 -19.68
N ALA A 31 -50.08 20.51 -19.59
CA ALA A 31 -49.73 21.38 -18.46
C ALA A 31 -49.20 20.72 -17.17
N ALA A 32 -47.88 20.81 -16.97
CA ALA A 32 -47.30 21.63 -15.89
C ALA A 32 -45.77 21.47 -15.91
N GLY A 33 -45.08 22.60 -16.10
CA GLY A 33 -43.63 22.66 -16.01
C GLY A 33 -43.14 22.33 -14.59
N GLY A 34 -42.28 21.32 -14.49
CA GLY A 34 -41.41 21.11 -13.34
C GLY A 34 -39.96 21.38 -13.76
N PRO A 35 -39.13 22.02 -12.91
CA PRO A 35 -37.78 22.39 -13.29
C PRO A 35 -36.93 21.12 -13.41
N VAL A 36 -36.41 20.90 -14.62
CA VAL A 36 -35.36 19.92 -14.89
C VAL A 36 -34.16 20.28 -14.03
N ARG A 37 -33.96 19.54 -12.93
CA ARG A 37 -32.68 19.52 -12.21
C ARG A 37 -31.67 18.84 -13.13
N GLN A 38 -31.03 19.64 -13.98
CA GLN A 38 -29.85 19.22 -14.71
C GLN A 38 -28.77 18.84 -13.70
N ALA A 39 -28.45 17.56 -13.63
CA ALA A 39 -27.25 17.09 -12.94
C ALA A 39 -26.05 17.70 -13.66
N LEU A 40 -25.46 18.72 -13.04
CA LEU A 40 -24.22 19.34 -13.49
C LEU A 40 -23.12 18.27 -13.44
N ALA A 41 -22.74 17.73 -14.59
CA ALA A 41 -21.60 16.84 -14.71
C ALA A 41 -20.34 17.56 -14.18
N PRO A 42 -19.56 16.94 -13.28
CA PRO A 42 -18.33 17.56 -12.80
C PRO A 42 -17.34 17.67 -13.97
N LEU A 43 -16.93 18.90 -14.25
CA LEU A 43 -15.90 19.21 -15.25
C LEU A 43 -14.63 18.39 -14.98
N PRO A 44 -14.00 17.79 -16.01
CA PRO A 44 -12.69 17.16 -15.86
C PRO A 44 -11.67 18.27 -15.59
N HIS A 45 -11.23 18.40 -14.34
CA HIS A 45 -10.19 19.36 -13.97
C HIS A 45 -8.85 18.90 -14.59
N PRO A 46 -8.27 19.61 -15.58
CA PRO A 46 -7.04 19.16 -16.23
C PRO A 46 -5.78 19.82 -15.65
N PHE A 47 -5.80 20.26 -14.38
CA PHE A 47 -4.62 20.90 -13.78
C PHE A 47 -4.46 20.51 -12.31
N ALA A 48 -3.90 19.32 -12.07
CA ALA A 48 -3.21 19.04 -10.81
C ALA A 48 -1.94 19.91 -10.78
N ILE A 49 -2.03 21.10 -10.18
CA ILE A 49 -0.88 21.96 -9.95
C ILE A 49 0.10 21.19 -9.05
N PRO A 50 1.37 21.01 -9.45
CA PRO A 50 2.35 20.38 -8.58
C PRO A 50 2.53 21.28 -7.34
N VAL A 51 2.00 20.83 -6.20
CA VAL A 51 2.23 21.48 -4.91
C VAL A 51 3.74 21.42 -4.66
N LYS A 52 4.40 22.56 -4.88
CA LYS A 52 5.83 22.73 -4.57
C LYS A 52 5.97 22.43 -3.09
N ALA A 53 6.64 21.32 -2.76
CA ALA A 53 6.82 20.88 -1.38
C ALA A 53 7.26 22.07 -0.52
N GLN A 54 6.38 22.49 0.38
CA GLN A 54 6.57 23.71 1.16
C GLN A 54 7.80 23.52 2.04
N ARG A 55 8.87 24.26 1.71
CA ARG A 55 10.11 24.22 2.48
C ARG A 55 9.87 24.85 3.84
N CYS A 56 9.99 24.05 4.90
CA CYS A 56 9.83 24.51 6.28
C CYS A 56 11.18 24.65 6.98
N THR A 57 12.27 24.34 6.30
CA THR A 57 13.62 24.47 6.84
C THR A 57 14.29 25.74 6.34
N ARG A 58 14.95 26.47 7.24
CA ARG A 58 15.65 27.73 6.94
C ARG A 58 17.05 27.72 7.55
N LEU A 59 17.98 28.39 6.89
CA LEU A 59 19.32 28.65 7.41
C LEU A 59 19.36 30.07 7.99
N ILE A 60 19.82 30.21 9.23
CA ILE A 60 19.97 31.49 9.93
C ILE A 60 21.44 31.66 10.31
N PRO A 61 22.10 32.78 9.97
CA PRO A 61 23.44 33.09 10.45
C PRO A 61 23.40 33.50 11.93
N THR A 62 24.32 32.98 12.74
CA THR A 62 24.43 33.27 14.18
C THR A 62 25.90 33.31 14.58
N GLY A 63 26.42 34.51 14.87
CA GLY A 63 27.75 34.70 15.48
C GLY A 63 28.91 33.96 14.80
N GLY A 64 29.00 34.02 13.46
CA GLY A 64 30.05 33.36 12.68
C GLY A 64 29.83 31.86 12.41
N ARG A 65 28.65 31.33 12.75
CA ARG A 65 28.15 30.01 12.35
C ARG A 65 26.80 30.18 11.65
N GLU A 66 26.29 29.10 11.08
CA GLU A 66 24.90 29.04 10.62
C GLU A 66 24.16 27.97 11.44
N ILE A 67 22.86 28.15 11.59
CA ILE A 67 21.96 27.17 12.21
C ILE A 67 20.83 26.84 11.24
N ILE A 68 20.42 25.58 11.22
CA ILE A 68 19.21 25.14 10.50
C ILE A 68 18.06 25.21 11.47
N VAL A 69 16.98 25.88 11.09
CA VAL A 69 15.72 25.90 11.84
C VAL A 69 14.71 25.08 11.06
N ASN A 70 14.18 24.02 11.67
CA ASN A 70 13.10 23.23 11.11
C ASN A 70 11.77 23.66 11.75
N SER A 71 10.91 24.33 10.98
CA SER A 71 9.56 24.71 11.44
C SER A 71 8.50 23.65 11.13
N CYS A 72 8.86 22.52 10.48
CA CYS A 72 7.93 21.42 10.29
C CYS A 72 7.62 20.72 11.62
N GLY A 73 6.40 20.16 11.71
CA GLY A 73 6.02 19.21 12.75
C GLY A 73 6.58 17.80 12.58
N ALA A 74 7.54 17.59 11.67
CA ALA A 74 8.13 16.29 11.33
C ALA A 74 9.65 16.43 11.12
N CYS A 75 10.38 15.31 11.22
CA CYS A 75 11.82 15.30 11.03
C CYS A 75 12.17 15.51 9.54
N ARG A 76 13.14 16.38 9.27
CA ARG A 76 13.61 16.67 7.92
C ARG A 76 15.09 16.36 7.76
N THR A 77 15.44 15.62 6.72
CA THR A 77 16.80 15.51 6.21
C THR A 77 17.07 16.69 5.27
N VAL A 78 17.95 17.59 5.68
CA VAL A 78 18.27 18.85 4.99
C VAL A 78 19.66 18.75 4.38
N GLY A 79 19.74 18.79 3.06
CA GLY A 79 20.99 18.89 2.32
C GLY A 79 21.43 20.35 2.22
N ILE A 80 22.67 20.63 2.60
CA ILE A 80 23.28 21.95 2.56
C ILE A 80 24.50 21.90 1.66
N THR A 81 24.58 22.87 0.77
CA THR A 81 25.75 23.10 -0.07
C THR A 81 26.39 24.42 0.32
N ARG A 82 27.70 24.38 0.58
CA ARG A 82 28.50 25.54 0.95
C ARG A 82 29.57 25.81 -0.10
N LYS A 83 29.63 27.05 -0.58
CA LYS A 83 30.69 27.56 -1.46
C LYS A 83 31.65 28.43 -0.66
N ARG A 84 32.96 28.12 -0.69
CA ARG A 84 34.02 28.93 -0.07
C ARG A 84 34.73 29.75 -1.14
N PRO A 85 35.08 31.03 -0.89
CA PRO A 85 35.94 31.78 -1.81
C PRO A 85 37.28 31.07 -1.98
N GLY A 86 37.80 31.04 -3.21
CA GLY A 86 39.08 30.40 -3.56
C GLY A 86 39.04 28.88 -3.73
N ILE A 87 37.93 28.20 -3.43
CA ILE A 87 37.76 26.76 -3.68
C ILE A 87 36.67 26.55 -4.73
N ALA A 88 37.03 25.92 -5.86
CA ALA A 88 36.09 25.67 -6.96
C ALA A 88 34.98 24.68 -6.58
N VAL A 89 35.31 23.64 -5.78
CA VAL A 89 34.39 22.56 -5.42
C VAL A 89 33.58 22.91 -4.17
N PRO A 90 32.25 22.94 -4.23
CA PRO A 90 31.41 23.21 -3.06
C PRO A 90 31.29 21.98 -2.15
N VAL A 91 31.18 22.22 -0.85
CA VAL A 91 31.00 21.15 0.15
C VAL A 91 29.51 20.87 0.32
N ILE A 92 29.11 19.60 0.17
CA ILE A 92 27.71 19.17 0.32
C ILE A 92 27.61 18.26 1.54
N ARG A 93 26.68 18.53 2.46
CA ARG A 93 26.38 17.68 3.62
C ARG A 93 24.89 17.64 3.90
N SER A 94 24.39 16.50 4.36
CA SER A 94 23.00 16.32 4.76
C SER A 94 22.89 16.11 6.26
N PHE A 95 21.92 16.76 6.89
CA PHE A 95 21.69 16.69 8.34
C PHE A 95 20.25 16.26 8.62
N ASN A 96 20.07 15.42 9.63
CA ASN A 96 18.73 15.10 10.14
C ASN A 96 18.37 16.12 11.22
N VAL A 97 17.34 16.90 10.97
CA VAL A 97 16.87 17.96 11.86
C VAL A 97 15.52 17.53 12.44
N PRO A 98 15.42 17.32 13.76
CA PRO A 98 14.16 16.98 14.43
C PRO A 98 13.05 18.01 14.17
N ALA A 99 11.79 17.60 14.37
CA ALA A 99 10.64 18.49 14.27
C ALA A 99 10.79 19.71 15.21
N LYS A 100 10.39 20.89 14.73
CA LYS A 100 10.36 22.14 15.53
C LYS A 100 11.65 22.44 16.30
N SER A 101 12.81 22.12 15.71
CA SER A 101 14.11 22.21 16.38
C SER A 101 15.12 23.02 15.57
N THR A 102 16.20 23.41 16.25
CA THR A 102 17.35 24.07 15.64
C THR A 102 18.57 23.16 15.66
N PHE A 103 19.29 23.07 14.55
CA PHE A 103 20.50 22.26 14.43
C PHE A 103 21.69 23.13 14.01
N PRO A 104 22.77 23.20 14.81
CA PRO A 104 23.94 24.00 14.44
C PRO A 104 24.74 23.30 13.34
N VAL A 105 25.03 24.00 12.24
CA VAL A 105 25.89 23.42 11.21
C VAL A 105 27.38 23.59 11.55
N PRO A 106 28.23 22.60 11.23
CA PRO A 106 29.65 22.64 11.59
C PRO A 106 30.48 23.53 10.65
N PHE A 107 29.86 24.39 9.83
CA PHE A 107 30.59 25.24 8.88
C PHE A 107 31.18 26.47 9.58
N ARG A 108 32.49 26.67 9.41
CA ARG A 108 33.27 27.76 10.00
C ARG A 108 34.00 28.60 8.96
N GLY A 109 34.14 29.90 9.26
CA GLY A 109 34.86 30.87 8.44
C GLY A 109 34.07 31.35 7.22
N PRO A 110 34.70 32.12 6.32
CA PRO A 110 34.01 32.78 5.21
C PRO A 110 33.45 31.76 4.21
N GLY A 111 32.25 32.00 3.71
CA GLY A 111 31.57 31.17 2.72
C GLY A 111 30.06 31.35 2.78
N ARG A 112 29.36 30.93 1.72
CA ARG A 112 27.89 31.02 1.65
C ARG A 112 27.29 29.62 1.60
N SER A 113 26.34 29.33 2.48
CA SER A 113 25.60 28.07 2.48
C SER A 113 24.18 28.25 1.95
N ARG A 114 23.65 27.21 1.32
CA ARG A 114 22.26 27.16 0.84
C ARG A 114 21.68 25.78 1.07
N VAL A 115 20.40 25.72 1.46
CA VAL A 115 19.63 24.47 1.45
C VAL A 115 19.39 24.04 -0.01
N THR A 116 19.95 22.89 -0.38
CA THR A 116 19.83 22.30 -1.71
C THR A 116 18.80 21.17 -1.79
N SER A 117 18.58 20.44 -0.70
CA SER A 117 17.52 19.44 -0.63
C SER A 117 16.82 19.43 0.73
N GLU A 118 15.54 19.08 0.72
CA GLU A 118 14.72 18.90 1.92
C GLU A 118 13.88 17.64 1.70
N ARG A 119 14.03 16.64 2.57
CA ARG A 119 13.31 15.35 2.51
C ARG A 119 12.88 14.94 3.91
N ALA A 120 11.91 14.04 4.05
CA ALA A 120 11.59 13.48 5.36
C ALA A 120 12.69 12.50 5.83
N CYS A 121 12.91 12.40 7.14
CA CYS A 121 13.89 11.49 7.73
C CYS A 121 13.54 10.02 7.46
N ARG A 122 14.55 9.13 7.45
CA ARG A 122 14.34 7.68 7.21
C ARG A 122 13.28 7.14 8.18
N GLY A 123 12.23 6.53 7.63
CA GLY A 123 11.13 5.94 8.40
C GLY A 123 9.86 6.81 8.50
N GLU A 124 9.93 8.10 8.15
CA GLU A 124 8.77 8.99 8.16
C GLU A 124 7.97 8.98 6.84
N VAL A 125 6.74 9.49 6.90
CA VAL A 125 5.87 9.66 5.73
C VAL A 125 6.52 10.63 4.75
N GLY A 126 6.78 10.17 3.52
CA GLY A 126 7.48 10.95 2.48
C GLY A 126 9.00 10.81 2.48
N ALA A 127 9.57 9.88 3.26
CA ALA A 127 10.99 9.58 3.23
C ALA A 127 11.39 8.74 2.01
N SER A 128 12.64 8.91 1.55
CA SER A 128 13.21 8.04 0.53
C SER A 128 13.28 6.59 1.06
N LYS A 129 12.66 5.64 0.34
CA LYS A 129 12.72 4.22 0.69
C LYS A 129 14.02 3.63 0.17
N ASN A 130 14.79 2.97 1.04
CA ASN A 130 15.92 2.17 0.59
C ASN A 130 15.37 0.89 -0.07
N LEU A 131 15.74 0.67 -1.34
CA LEU A 131 15.27 -0.49 -2.11
C LEU A 131 16.09 -1.75 -1.83
N VAL A 132 17.35 -1.58 -1.39
CA VAL A 132 18.30 -2.66 -1.07
C VAL A 132 18.00 -3.25 0.31
N GLU A 133 17.65 -2.39 1.26
CA GLU A 133 17.11 -2.76 2.56
C GLU A 133 15.66 -2.31 2.66
N PRO A 134 14.69 -3.11 2.19
CA PRO A 134 13.30 -2.82 2.47
C PRO A 134 13.17 -2.73 4.00
N GLY A 135 12.75 -1.56 4.49
CA GLY A 135 12.57 -1.30 5.92
C GLY A 135 11.67 -2.35 6.59
N PRO A 136 11.56 -2.35 7.93
CA PRO A 136 10.80 -3.37 8.64
C PRO A 136 9.43 -3.51 8.00
N LYS A 137 9.16 -4.71 7.45
CA LYS A 137 7.88 -5.04 6.83
C LYS A 137 6.81 -4.60 7.82
N ARG A 138 5.90 -3.72 7.39
CA ARG A 138 4.74 -3.33 8.20
C ARG A 138 4.18 -4.64 8.76
N LYS A 139 4.12 -4.76 10.09
CA LYS A 139 3.45 -5.90 10.74
C LYS A 139 2.06 -5.91 10.14
N THR A 140 1.81 -6.89 9.28
CA THR A 140 0.49 -7.09 8.70
C THR A 140 -0.48 -7.15 9.87
N GLU A 141 -1.62 -6.48 9.73
CA GLU A 141 -2.71 -6.51 10.70
C GLU A 141 -2.90 -7.95 11.21
N LYS A 142 -3.08 -8.07 12.54
CA LYS A 142 -3.01 -9.32 13.32
C LYS A 142 -3.34 -10.56 12.48
N ALA A 143 -2.33 -11.37 12.18
CA ALA A 143 -2.49 -12.62 11.45
C ALA A 143 -3.53 -13.51 12.17
N CYS A 144 -4.67 -13.67 11.53
CA CYS A 144 -5.80 -14.46 11.99
C CYS A 144 -5.55 -15.96 11.81
N VAL A 145 -4.86 -16.32 10.74
CA VAL A 145 -4.58 -17.71 10.37
C VAL A 145 -3.14 -18.05 10.70
N ASN A 146 -2.96 -19.10 11.49
CA ASN A 146 -1.65 -19.66 11.80
C ASN A 146 -1.44 -20.97 11.04
N LEU A 147 -0.21 -21.17 10.57
CA LEU A 147 0.25 -22.44 10.03
C LEU A 147 0.86 -23.27 11.17
N GLU A 148 0.21 -24.35 11.56
CA GLU A 148 0.65 -25.21 12.65
C GLU A 148 1.04 -26.60 12.12
N LYS A 149 1.95 -27.27 12.84
CA LYS A 149 2.34 -28.66 12.54
C LYS A 149 1.62 -29.59 13.49
N THR A 150 0.91 -30.57 12.96
CA THR A 150 0.28 -31.62 13.74
C THR A 150 1.36 -32.55 14.31
N ARG A 151 1.05 -33.22 15.44
CA ARG A 151 1.92 -34.25 16.03
C ARG A 151 2.30 -35.38 15.06
N THR A 152 1.46 -35.63 14.05
CA THR A 152 1.68 -36.62 12.98
C THR A 152 2.56 -36.09 11.83
N GLY A 153 3.12 -34.88 11.94
CA GLY A 153 3.97 -34.27 10.91
C GLY A 153 3.21 -33.59 9.76
N GLY A 154 1.87 -33.62 9.79
CA GLY A 154 1.03 -32.87 8.85
C GLY A 154 1.06 -31.35 9.11
N VAL A 155 0.68 -30.56 8.11
CA VAL A 155 0.55 -29.10 8.23
C VAL A 155 -0.93 -28.73 8.20
N VAL A 156 -1.37 -27.91 9.15
CA VAL A 156 -2.76 -27.44 9.27
C VAL A 156 -2.81 -25.92 9.32
N LEU A 157 -3.88 -25.34 8.76
CA LEU A 157 -4.22 -23.93 8.91
C LEU A 157 -5.25 -23.79 10.02
N VAL A 158 -4.96 -22.95 11.00
CA VAL A 158 -5.83 -22.67 12.13
C VAL A 158 -6.29 -21.22 12.05
N ASN A 159 -7.56 -20.98 11.71
CA ASN A 159 -8.14 -19.64 11.75
C ASN A 159 -8.65 -19.34 13.15
N LYS A 160 -8.02 -18.39 13.86
CA LYS A 160 -8.44 -17.96 15.20
C LYS A 160 -9.50 -16.85 15.15
N CYS A 161 -9.76 -16.29 13.98
CA CYS A 161 -10.74 -15.21 13.81
C CYS A 161 -12.14 -15.75 13.54
N LYS A 162 -13.15 -14.96 13.92
CA LYS A 162 -14.58 -15.25 13.71
C LYS A 162 -15.06 -14.97 12.27
N VAL A 163 -14.14 -14.62 11.37
CA VAL A 163 -14.43 -14.28 9.96
C VAL A 163 -13.75 -15.26 9.02
N CYS A 164 -14.34 -15.47 7.85
CA CYS A 164 -13.76 -16.28 6.80
C CYS A 164 -12.51 -15.60 6.24
N LYS A 165 -11.41 -16.34 6.15
CA LYS A 165 -10.16 -15.85 5.56
C LYS A 165 -9.78 -16.66 4.33
N ALA A 166 -9.42 -15.98 3.26
CA ALA A 166 -8.74 -16.56 2.12
C ALA A 166 -7.22 -16.42 2.32
N VAL A 167 -6.53 -17.56 2.29
CA VAL A 167 -5.13 -17.67 2.67
C VAL A 167 -4.32 -18.08 1.46
N LEU A 168 -3.22 -17.35 1.19
CA LEU A 168 -2.27 -17.70 0.15
C LEU A 168 -1.08 -18.45 0.77
N LEU A 169 -0.89 -19.69 0.36
CA LEU A 169 0.25 -20.52 0.72
C LEU A 169 1.24 -20.59 -0.42
N GLU A 170 2.51 -20.65 -0.07
CA GLU A 170 3.61 -20.92 -0.97
C GLU A 170 4.29 -22.23 -0.58
N ARG A 171 4.41 -23.13 -1.55
CA ARG A 171 5.11 -24.39 -1.38
C ARG A 171 6.55 -24.23 -1.82
N GLN A 172 7.45 -24.72 -0.97
CA GLN A 172 8.88 -24.64 -1.18
C GLN A 172 9.46 -26.04 -1.33
N ASN A 173 10.33 -26.19 -2.33
CA ASN A 173 11.15 -27.39 -2.50
C ASN A 173 12.20 -27.47 -1.38
N ARG A 174 12.91 -28.61 -1.26
CA ARG A 174 13.98 -28.80 -0.25
C ARG A 174 15.09 -27.73 -0.31
N LEU A 175 15.32 -27.17 -1.50
CA LEU A 175 16.31 -26.12 -1.76
C LEU A 175 15.79 -24.70 -1.51
N GLY A 176 14.58 -24.54 -0.95
CA GLY A 176 13.99 -23.22 -0.67
C GLY A 176 13.37 -22.50 -1.88
N GLY A 177 13.45 -23.09 -3.09
CA GLY A 177 12.78 -22.56 -4.27
C GLY A 177 11.26 -22.60 -4.13
N SER A 178 10.60 -21.46 -4.32
CA SER A 178 9.13 -21.32 -4.35
C SER A 178 8.59 -21.93 -5.65
N ALA A 179 7.96 -23.10 -5.58
CA ALA A 179 7.52 -23.83 -6.77
C ALA A 179 6.05 -23.58 -7.10
N GLN A 180 5.20 -23.33 -6.09
CA GLN A 180 3.76 -23.24 -6.33
C GLN A 180 3.03 -22.42 -5.25
N ARG A 181 2.17 -21.49 -5.68
CA ARG A 181 1.25 -20.78 -4.80
C ARG A 181 -0.15 -21.39 -4.87
N GLN A 182 -0.81 -21.54 -3.73
CA GLN A 182 -2.15 -22.11 -3.63
C GLN A 182 -2.99 -21.30 -2.65
N ALA A 183 -4.19 -20.94 -3.07
CA ALA A 183 -5.16 -20.26 -2.22
C ALA A 183 -6.07 -21.28 -1.51
N TYR A 184 -6.35 -21.03 -0.24
CA TYR A 184 -7.24 -21.84 0.59
C TYR A 184 -8.28 -20.94 1.24
N LYS A 185 -9.55 -21.35 1.20
CA LYS A 185 -10.62 -20.73 1.98
C LYS A 185 -10.66 -21.40 3.35
N VAL A 186 -10.47 -20.64 4.42
CA VAL A 186 -10.52 -21.13 5.80
C VAL A 186 -11.71 -20.50 6.50
N LEU A 187 -12.62 -21.35 6.98
CA LEU A 187 -13.83 -20.91 7.68
C LEU A 187 -13.47 -20.33 9.07
N PRO A 188 -14.36 -19.51 9.66
CA PRO A 188 -14.19 -18.99 11.02
C PRO A 188 -13.88 -20.09 12.04
N SER A 189 -12.89 -19.89 12.91
CA SER A 189 -12.60 -20.82 14.02
C SER A 189 -12.39 -22.29 13.62
N THR A 190 -11.96 -22.54 12.38
CA THR A 190 -11.76 -23.91 11.86
C THR A 190 -10.29 -24.26 11.69
N VAL A 191 -10.02 -25.57 11.68
CA VAL A 191 -8.73 -26.17 11.35
C VAL A 191 -8.84 -26.86 9.99
N LEU A 192 -8.05 -26.41 9.01
CA LEU A 192 -8.04 -26.96 7.66
C LEU A 192 -6.71 -27.70 7.39
N PRO A 193 -6.71 -29.01 7.15
CA PRO A 193 -5.49 -29.73 6.81
C PRO A 193 -5.00 -29.36 5.41
N VAL A 194 -3.69 -29.10 5.31
CA VAL A 194 -3.02 -28.78 4.04
C VAL A 194 -2.31 -30.03 3.53
N PRO A 195 -2.72 -30.61 2.39
CA PRO A 195 -2.04 -31.78 1.84
C PRO A 195 -0.60 -31.44 1.42
N SER A 196 0.36 -32.33 1.67
CA SER A 196 1.79 -32.08 1.38
C SER A 196 2.10 -31.98 -0.13
N LYS A 197 1.36 -32.69 -0.99
CA LYS A 197 1.53 -32.71 -2.47
C LYS A 197 3.00 -32.84 -2.92
N GLY A 198 3.80 -33.63 -2.19
CA GLY A 198 5.20 -33.89 -2.52
C GLY A 198 6.19 -32.77 -2.23
N GLN A 199 5.77 -31.71 -1.51
CA GLN A 199 6.60 -30.53 -1.25
C GLN A 199 7.19 -30.53 0.16
N ALA A 200 8.41 -29.99 0.28
CA ALA A 200 9.20 -30.11 1.51
C ALA A 200 8.74 -29.16 2.62
N ARG A 201 8.29 -27.95 2.26
CA ARG A 201 7.84 -26.93 3.20
C ARG A 201 6.66 -26.14 2.62
N VAL A 202 5.86 -25.59 3.52
CA VAL A 202 4.75 -24.69 3.19
C VAL A 202 4.94 -23.42 4.01
N GLY A 203 4.85 -22.28 3.35
CA GLY A 203 4.91 -20.95 3.97
C GLY A 203 3.59 -20.20 3.78
N LEU A 204 3.19 -19.46 4.80
CA LEU A 204 2.06 -18.52 4.74
C LEU A 204 2.55 -17.22 4.09
N VAL A 205 1.98 -16.83 2.95
CA VAL A 205 2.36 -15.60 2.22
C VAL A 205 1.49 -14.42 2.63
N GLY A 206 0.21 -14.67 2.84
CA GLY A 206 -0.75 -13.64 3.23
C GLY A 206 -2.15 -14.19 3.44
N GLU A 207 -2.98 -13.36 4.04
CA GLU A 207 -4.39 -13.62 4.31
C GLU A 207 -5.22 -12.38 3.95
N ILE A 208 -6.42 -12.61 3.43
CA ILE A 208 -7.43 -11.58 3.14
C ILE A 208 -8.80 -12.08 3.60
N ASP A 209 -9.75 -11.18 3.83
CA ASP A 209 -11.14 -11.57 4.08
C ASP A 209 -11.77 -12.19 2.84
N CYS A 210 -12.61 -13.21 3.05
CA CYS A 210 -13.37 -13.80 1.96
C CYS A 210 -14.34 -12.76 1.36
N PRO A 211 -14.50 -12.69 0.03
CA PRO A 211 -15.51 -11.84 -0.57
C PRO A 211 -16.90 -12.26 -0.09
N GLN A 212 -17.73 -11.28 0.27
CA GLN A 212 -19.16 -11.51 0.53
C GLN A 212 -19.86 -11.61 -0.82
N SER A 213 -20.44 -12.79 -1.11
CA SER A 213 -21.25 -13.05 -2.31
C SER A 213 -22.69 -12.67 -2.08
#